data_AF-A0A4R9JLD1-F1
#
_entry.id   AF-A0A4R9JLD1-F1
#
_cell.length_a   1.000
_cell.length_b   1.000
_cell.length_c   1.000
_cell.angle_alpha   90.00
_cell.angle_beta   90.00
_cell.angle_gamma   90.00
#
_symmetry.space_group_name_H-M   'P 1'
#
loop_
_entity.id
_entity.type
_entity.pdbx_description
1 polymer ?
#
loop_
_entity_poly.entity_id
_entity_poly.type
_entity_poly.pdbx_seq_one_letter_code
_entity_poly.pdbx_strand_id
1 'polypeptide(L)'
;MKTVFLYIPYLFLFGCQFLPTKPWFLPGEKNVYLFISILFILFQSFTLYGIKHNINLVKKWKPYVPQNWILALLFFICLVLFPIRNMDWGDGLLLLETNLLETKLFGFQFTLDEILETVLHSQITNLFSSFGFPEDPRISYTFLSQLAGIGMIFGFLWTAKKKHKSNSLSILILFSSGGILLTFGYAENYTLVTVCHLLLYIFVSKYVQNPKDNDLLLYGTTAIVALSMLFHLVSGYLVILLVYLWYTHSPKDKKLKHLILCAVLGLSILIPWFLYFLFFHDPAIDRNSTHLIHPPFYPKNRLVSLNHIKEILAVLYWNAAIATLFLLHQFFSYKKEWKVFIHKSENKTILVVCFAFFLHGFFHNPQLGFPADWDLMGFYWLPITFLAHQYWIQLQDIKWEWIPNFLFGTVMVIFSAITLNKSNPEKELLWDVTKTTIQSYVTENKFYIDSLTKEDKKFFAKGDFLFYKGEMITNKLCDFPEKQEIIKKMKSHRKEWKQGFDSGNFKSKEILGQFLTEATKTNLEYIKSLEVNKICRPML
;
A
#
# COMPACT_ATOMS: atom_id res chain seq x y z
N MET A 1 -29.37 22.32 1.75
CA MET A 1 -27.91 22.09 1.74
C MET A 1 -27.49 20.78 2.40
N LYS A 2 -27.90 20.45 3.64
CA LYS A 2 -27.42 19.23 4.34
C LYS A 2 -27.66 17.91 3.58
N THR A 3 -28.83 17.74 2.96
CA THR A 3 -29.19 16.51 2.20
C THR A 3 -28.43 16.37 0.89
N VAL A 4 -28.09 17.48 0.21
CA VAL A 4 -27.33 17.45 -1.05
C VAL A 4 -25.95 16.81 -0.85
N PHE A 5 -25.35 17.02 0.33
CA PHE A 5 -24.05 16.44 0.68
C PHE A 5 -24.03 14.90 0.59
N LEU A 6 -25.16 14.25 0.86
CA LEU A 6 -25.30 12.79 0.83
C LEU A 6 -25.34 12.21 -0.58
N TYR A 7 -25.51 13.05 -1.62
CA TYR A 7 -25.51 12.61 -3.02
C TYR A 7 -24.16 12.83 -3.71
N ILE A 8 -23.21 13.52 -3.06
CA ILE A 8 -21.93 13.89 -3.65
C ILE A 8 -21.16 12.68 -4.22
N PRO A 9 -21.00 11.55 -3.49
CA PRO A 9 -20.25 10.41 -4.03
C PRO A 9 -20.83 9.86 -5.33
N TYR A 10 -22.16 9.77 -5.40
CA TYR A 10 -22.86 9.21 -6.56
C TYR A 10 -22.80 10.14 -7.76
N LEU A 11 -23.03 11.44 -7.53
CA LEU A 11 -22.97 12.46 -8.58
C LEU A 11 -21.55 12.64 -9.11
N PHE A 12 -20.55 12.55 -8.24
CA PHE A 12 -19.15 12.59 -8.64
C PHE A 12 -18.78 11.39 -9.51
N LEU A 13 -19.13 10.17 -9.09
CA LEU A 13 -18.88 8.97 -9.90
C LEU A 13 -19.60 9.05 -11.24
N PHE A 14 -20.86 9.48 -11.25
CA PHE A 14 -21.65 9.68 -12.46
C PHE A 14 -20.98 10.68 -13.41
N GLY A 15 -20.57 11.85 -12.90
CA GLY A 15 -19.88 12.87 -13.69
C GLY A 15 -18.54 12.39 -14.26
N CYS A 16 -17.77 11.62 -13.48
CA CYS A 16 -16.50 11.04 -13.95
C CYS A 16 -16.65 10.15 -15.19
N GLN A 17 -17.82 9.54 -15.41
CA GLN A 17 -18.08 8.69 -16.57
C GLN A 17 -18.15 9.47 -17.90
N PHE A 18 -18.25 10.79 -17.85
CA PHE A 18 -18.31 11.67 -19.02
C PHE A 18 -17.00 12.42 -19.27
N LEU A 19 -15.95 12.15 -18.48
CA LEU A 19 -14.63 12.71 -18.75
C LEU A 19 -14.04 12.10 -20.03
N PRO A 20 -13.31 12.87 -20.84
CA PRO A 20 -12.64 12.36 -22.05
C PRO A 20 -11.66 11.22 -21.74
N THR A 21 -10.95 11.35 -20.63
CA THR A 21 -10.01 10.36 -20.12
C THR A 21 -10.58 9.73 -18.84
N LYS A 22 -10.68 8.40 -18.85
CA LYS A 22 -11.11 7.63 -17.68
C LYS A 22 -10.13 7.84 -16.52
N PRO A 23 -10.60 8.20 -15.31
CA PRO A 23 -9.73 8.23 -14.14
C PRO A 23 -9.12 6.85 -13.87
N TRP A 24 -7.84 6.80 -13.51
CA TRP A 24 -7.13 5.54 -13.26
C TRP A 24 -7.79 4.73 -12.14
N PHE A 25 -8.30 5.39 -11.08
CA PHE A 25 -8.97 4.78 -9.93
C PHE A 25 -10.36 4.19 -10.22
N LEU A 26 -10.75 4.08 -11.50
CA LEU A 26 -12.00 3.46 -11.92
C LEU A 26 -11.68 2.31 -12.89
N PRO A 27 -11.26 1.13 -12.41
CA PRO A 27 -10.80 0.04 -13.29
C PRO A 27 -11.91 -0.57 -14.18
N GLY A 28 -13.18 -0.53 -13.76
CA GLY A 28 -14.29 -1.21 -14.42
C GLY A 28 -14.92 -0.49 -15.61
N GLU A 29 -15.95 -1.09 -16.20
CA GLU A 29 -16.65 -0.53 -17.37
C GLU A 29 -17.55 0.66 -17.01
N LYS A 30 -17.62 1.64 -17.93
CA LYS A 30 -18.41 2.86 -17.78
C LYS A 30 -19.88 2.59 -17.41
N ASN A 31 -20.51 1.64 -18.10
CA ASN A 31 -21.93 1.32 -17.91
C ASN A 31 -22.22 0.80 -16.50
N VAL A 32 -21.29 0.06 -15.90
CA VAL A 32 -21.45 -0.46 -14.54
C VAL A 32 -21.39 0.67 -13.52
N TYR A 33 -20.48 1.63 -13.68
CA TYR A 33 -20.42 2.81 -12.80
C TYR A 33 -21.64 3.72 -12.93
N LEU A 34 -22.18 3.90 -14.14
CA LEU A 34 -23.44 4.63 -14.35
C LEU A 34 -24.60 3.93 -13.64
N PHE A 35 -24.71 2.60 -13.80
CA PHE A 35 -25.74 1.81 -13.13
C PHE A 35 -25.65 1.89 -11.61
N ILE A 36 -24.45 1.67 -11.05
CA ILE A 36 -24.21 1.78 -9.60
C ILE A 36 -24.60 3.19 -9.11
N SER A 37 -24.19 4.25 -9.82
CA SER A 37 -24.51 5.62 -9.43
C SER A 37 -26.02 5.88 -9.39
N ILE A 38 -26.75 5.48 -10.44
CA ILE A 38 -28.21 5.65 -10.53
C ILE A 38 -28.92 4.85 -9.43
N LEU A 39 -28.52 3.60 -9.22
CA LEU A 39 -29.07 2.73 -8.17
C LEU A 39 -28.94 3.39 -6.78
N PHE A 40 -27.77 3.92 -6.47
CA PHE A 40 -27.54 4.55 -5.17
C PHE A 40 -28.17 5.94 -5.03
N ILE A 41 -28.36 6.69 -6.11
CA ILE A 41 -29.19 7.92 -6.10
C ILE A 41 -30.64 7.56 -5.72
N LEU A 42 -31.21 6.52 -6.33
CA LEU A 42 -32.56 6.06 -6.01
C LEU A 42 -32.63 5.54 -4.56
N PHE A 43 -31.66 4.74 -4.14
CA PHE A 43 -31.62 4.19 -2.78
C PHE A 43 -31.47 5.27 -1.70
N GLN A 44 -30.62 6.28 -1.92
CA GLN A 44 -30.48 7.43 -1.03
C GLN A 44 -31.79 8.23 -0.95
N SER A 45 -32.47 8.43 -2.09
CA SER A 45 -33.74 9.15 -2.16
C SER A 45 -34.85 8.41 -1.40
N PHE A 46 -34.95 7.10 -1.57
CA PHE A 46 -35.89 6.26 -0.83
C PHE A 46 -35.62 6.30 0.68
N THR A 47 -34.35 6.21 1.08
CA THR A 47 -33.93 6.29 2.49
C THR A 47 -34.32 7.64 3.10
N LEU A 48 -34.01 8.76 2.44
CA LEU A 48 -34.38 10.09 2.93
C LEU A 48 -35.89 10.32 2.97
N TYR A 49 -36.62 9.83 1.96
CA TYR A 49 -38.08 9.87 1.94
C TYR A 49 -38.68 9.09 3.13
N GLY A 50 -38.19 7.87 3.36
CA GLY A 50 -38.60 7.02 4.49
C GLY A 50 -38.34 7.66 5.85
N ILE A 51 -37.15 8.25 6.04
CA ILE A 51 -36.79 8.99 7.27
C ILE A 51 -37.74 10.18 7.49
N LYS A 52 -38.08 10.92 6.43
CA LYS A 52 -38.94 12.10 6.51
C LYS A 52 -40.39 11.77 6.81
N HIS A 53 -40.95 10.74 6.18
CA HIS A 53 -42.39 10.46 6.22
C HIS A 53 -42.81 9.34 7.18
N ASN A 54 -41.90 8.44 7.59
CA ASN A 54 -42.27 7.29 8.42
C ASN A 54 -41.15 6.89 9.40
N ILE A 55 -40.96 7.72 10.43
CA ILE A 55 -39.99 7.47 11.52
C ILE A 55 -40.22 6.11 12.20
N ASN A 56 -41.47 5.63 12.23
CA ASN A 56 -41.81 4.34 12.79
C ASN A 56 -41.24 3.17 11.97
N LEU A 57 -41.12 3.31 10.64
CA LEU A 57 -40.50 2.29 9.79
C LEU A 57 -39.00 2.15 10.09
N VAL A 58 -38.28 3.26 10.25
CA VAL A 58 -36.86 3.27 10.65
C VAL A 58 -36.67 2.63 12.03
N LYS A 59 -37.54 2.95 13.00
CA LYS A 59 -37.53 2.31 14.32
C LYS A 59 -37.81 0.80 14.24
N LYS A 60 -38.76 0.37 13.41
CA LYS A 60 -39.07 -1.05 13.16
C LYS A 60 -37.93 -1.80 12.46
N TRP A 61 -37.08 -1.11 11.69
CA TRP A 61 -35.93 -1.72 11.00
C TRP A 61 -34.71 -1.91 11.89
N LYS A 62 -34.57 -1.12 12.96
CA LYS A 62 -33.43 -1.19 13.91
C LYS A 62 -33.14 -2.60 14.46
N PRO A 63 -34.15 -3.44 14.81
CA PRO A 63 -33.92 -4.81 15.27
C PRO A 63 -33.37 -5.76 14.19
N TYR A 64 -33.58 -5.45 12.90
CA TYR A 64 -33.13 -6.28 11.77
C TYR A 64 -31.75 -5.87 11.24
N VAL A 65 -31.08 -4.93 11.89
CA VAL A 65 -29.71 -4.54 11.53
C VAL A 65 -28.77 -5.74 11.77
N PRO A 66 -28.08 -6.23 10.73
CA PRO A 66 -27.15 -7.33 10.90
C PRO A 66 -26.00 -6.92 11.83
N GLN A 67 -25.53 -7.87 12.63
CA GLN A 67 -24.35 -7.65 13.46
C GLN A 67 -23.13 -7.39 12.59
N ASN A 68 -22.21 -6.54 13.06
CA ASN A 68 -21.00 -6.20 12.29
C ASN A 68 -20.18 -7.45 11.91
N TRP A 69 -20.20 -8.51 12.74
CA TRP A 69 -19.51 -9.78 12.44
C TRP A 69 -20.05 -10.50 11.21
N ILE A 70 -21.36 -10.43 10.96
CA ILE A 70 -21.98 -11.06 9.78
C ILE A 70 -21.49 -10.34 8.52
N LEU A 71 -21.52 -9.00 8.54
CA LEU A 71 -21.01 -8.19 7.42
C LEU A 71 -19.51 -8.41 7.21
N ALA A 72 -18.76 -8.54 8.29
CA ALA A 72 -17.34 -8.82 8.25
C ALA A 72 -17.02 -10.18 7.64
N LEU A 73 -17.79 -11.22 7.99
CA LEU A 73 -17.64 -12.54 7.39
C LEU A 73 -17.93 -12.51 5.89
N LEU A 74 -19.00 -11.82 5.47
CA LEU A 74 -19.32 -11.67 4.05
C LEU A 74 -18.22 -10.93 3.29
N PHE A 75 -17.70 -9.84 3.85
CA PHE A 75 -16.60 -9.10 3.24
C PHE A 75 -15.30 -9.92 3.19
N PHE A 76 -15.01 -10.69 4.23
CA PHE A 76 -13.87 -11.62 4.27
C PHE A 76 -13.98 -12.68 3.16
N ILE A 77 -15.16 -13.24 2.92
CA ILE A 77 -15.38 -14.16 1.81
C ILE A 77 -15.03 -13.48 0.48
N CYS A 78 -15.47 -12.24 0.25
CA CYS A 78 -15.09 -11.49 -0.96
C CYS A 78 -13.58 -11.28 -1.07
N LEU A 79 -12.91 -10.96 0.04
CA LEU A 79 -11.46 -10.75 0.12
C LEU A 79 -10.68 -12.02 -0.25
N VAL A 80 -11.19 -13.20 0.11
CA VAL A 80 -10.57 -14.49 -0.24
C VAL A 80 -10.88 -14.90 -1.68
N LEU A 81 -12.11 -14.68 -2.15
CA LEU A 81 -12.55 -15.11 -3.49
C LEU A 81 -11.99 -14.23 -4.62
N PHE A 82 -11.72 -12.95 -4.36
CA PHE A 82 -11.32 -11.98 -5.38
C PHE A 82 -9.97 -11.32 -5.06
N PRO A 83 -8.87 -12.08 -4.92
CA PRO A 83 -7.55 -11.47 -4.76
C PRO A 83 -7.17 -10.68 -6.02
N ILE A 84 -6.50 -9.55 -5.87
CA ILE A 84 -6.01 -8.74 -6.98
C ILE A 84 -4.95 -9.54 -7.72
N ARG A 85 -5.20 -9.78 -9.02
CA ARG A 85 -4.30 -10.52 -9.92
C ARG A 85 -3.86 -9.67 -11.12
N ASN A 86 -4.46 -8.50 -11.28
CA ASN A 86 -4.11 -7.58 -12.34
C ASN A 86 -2.72 -6.99 -12.08
N MET A 87 -1.74 -7.41 -12.89
CA MET A 87 -0.35 -6.97 -12.81
C MET A 87 -0.09 -5.61 -13.49
N ASP A 88 -1.10 -4.99 -14.09
CA ASP A 88 -1.02 -3.63 -14.64
C ASP A 88 -1.37 -2.58 -13.57
N TRP A 89 -1.79 -3.03 -12.38
CA TRP A 89 -2.11 -2.19 -11.23
C TRP A 89 -1.00 -2.28 -10.19
N GLY A 90 -0.36 -1.15 -9.87
CA GLY A 90 0.82 -1.14 -8.98
C GLY A 90 2.11 -1.45 -9.71
N ASP A 91 3.15 -1.76 -8.94
CA ASP A 91 4.45 -2.24 -9.45
C ASP A 91 4.66 -3.75 -9.23
N GLY A 92 3.57 -4.47 -8.89
CA GLY A 92 3.60 -5.85 -8.43
C GLY A 92 4.42 -6.82 -9.29
N LEU A 93 4.47 -6.67 -10.63
CA LEU A 93 5.33 -7.55 -11.45
C LEU A 93 6.83 -7.39 -11.13
N LEU A 94 7.29 -6.16 -10.92
CA LEU A 94 8.68 -5.85 -10.57
C LEU A 94 9.01 -6.35 -9.15
N LEU A 95 8.08 -6.18 -8.20
CA LEU A 95 8.23 -6.69 -6.84
C LEU A 95 8.29 -8.22 -6.82
N LEU A 96 7.40 -8.90 -7.53
CA LEU A 96 7.39 -10.37 -7.63
C LEU A 96 8.66 -10.90 -8.27
N GLU A 97 9.14 -10.26 -9.35
CA GLU A 97 10.40 -10.60 -10.01
C GLU A 97 11.59 -10.45 -9.06
N THR A 98 11.69 -9.28 -8.41
CA THR A 98 12.77 -8.97 -7.47
C THR A 98 12.74 -9.93 -6.28
N ASN A 99 11.55 -10.20 -5.74
CA ASN A 99 11.38 -11.12 -4.63
C ASN A 99 11.87 -12.52 -4.98
N LEU A 100 11.42 -13.07 -6.12
CA LEU A 100 11.80 -14.42 -6.54
C LEU A 100 13.31 -14.53 -6.80
N LEU A 101 13.89 -13.56 -7.53
CA LEU A 101 15.31 -13.54 -7.84
C LEU A 101 16.17 -13.47 -6.58
N GLU A 102 15.93 -12.49 -5.70
CA GLU A 102 16.72 -12.31 -4.49
C GLU A 102 16.52 -13.48 -3.52
N THR A 103 15.31 -14.02 -3.39
CA THR A 103 15.05 -15.21 -2.56
C THR A 103 15.84 -16.42 -3.03
N LYS A 104 15.94 -16.63 -4.35
CA LYS A 104 16.68 -17.77 -4.92
C LYS A 104 18.19 -17.62 -4.82
N LEU A 105 18.70 -16.40 -4.99
CA LEU A 105 20.13 -16.13 -4.87
C LEU A 105 20.57 -16.13 -3.41
N PHE A 106 19.90 -15.34 -2.57
CA PHE A 106 20.36 -14.93 -1.25
C PHE A 106 19.51 -15.46 -0.08
N GLY A 107 18.43 -16.20 -0.37
CA GLY A 107 17.52 -16.76 0.62
C GLY A 107 16.35 -15.85 1.00
N PHE A 108 16.46 -14.54 0.78
CA PHE A 108 15.36 -13.58 0.91
C PHE A 108 15.63 -12.27 0.16
N GLN A 109 14.55 -11.51 -0.10
CA GLN A 109 14.62 -10.13 -0.56
C GLN A 109 14.87 -9.20 0.62
N PHE A 110 15.77 -8.24 0.44
CA PHE A 110 16.13 -7.30 1.50
C PHE A 110 16.32 -5.89 0.96
N THR A 111 15.73 -4.89 1.58
CA THR A 111 15.85 -3.48 1.20
C THR A 111 15.78 -2.63 2.45
N LEU A 112 16.51 -1.51 2.48
CA LEU A 112 16.63 -0.67 3.67
C LEU A 112 15.31 0.03 4.04
N ASP A 113 14.43 0.21 3.07
CA ASP A 113 13.22 0.98 3.26
C ASP A 113 12.04 0.15 3.79
N GLU A 114 12.14 -1.19 3.75
CA GLU A 114 11.06 -2.14 4.10
C GLU A 114 11.59 -3.53 4.53
N ILE A 115 12.64 -3.52 5.36
CA ILE A 115 13.44 -4.67 5.78
C ILE A 115 12.58 -5.88 6.18
N LEU A 116 11.67 -5.72 7.15
CA LEU A 116 10.88 -6.83 7.69
C LEU A 116 9.81 -7.30 6.73
N GLU A 117 9.24 -6.40 5.92
CA GLU A 117 8.17 -6.77 4.98
C GLU A 117 8.74 -7.73 3.92
N THR A 118 9.84 -7.35 3.25
CA THR A 118 10.41 -8.18 2.18
C THR A 118 11.00 -9.49 2.69
N VAL A 119 11.66 -9.47 3.86
CA VAL A 119 12.18 -10.68 4.49
C VAL A 119 11.03 -11.63 4.80
N LEU A 120 9.91 -11.14 5.36
CA LEU A 120 8.78 -12.00 5.71
C LEU A 120 8.13 -12.62 4.46
N HIS A 121 7.92 -11.85 3.38
CA HIS A 121 7.40 -12.39 2.12
C HIS A 121 8.27 -13.53 1.58
N SER A 122 9.59 -13.36 1.59
CA SER A 122 10.53 -14.41 1.16
C SER A 122 10.51 -15.64 2.07
N GLN A 123 10.52 -15.45 3.39
CA GLN A 123 10.49 -16.57 4.35
C GLN A 123 9.18 -17.36 4.23
N ILE A 124 8.04 -16.70 4.05
CA ILE A 124 6.76 -17.37 3.82
C ILE A 124 6.73 -18.08 2.46
N THR A 125 7.37 -17.50 1.43
CA THR A 125 7.51 -18.17 0.12
C THR A 125 8.31 -19.47 0.25
N ASN A 126 9.45 -19.43 0.94
CA ASN A 126 10.26 -20.63 1.21
C ASN A 126 9.49 -21.65 2.06
N LEU A 127 8.76 -21.19 3.08
CA LEU A 127 7.91 -22.05 3.92
C LEU A 127 6.84 -22.76 3.08
N PHE A 128 6.10 -22.05 2.23
CA PHE A 128 5.08 -22.67 1.37
C PHE A 128 5.70 -23.60 0.33
N SER A 129 6.83 -23.24 -0.25
CA SER A 129 7.56 -24.14 -1.15
C SER A 129 7.95 -25.46 -0.44
N SER A 130 8.37 -25.40 0.82
CA SER A 130 8.68 -26.61 1.62
C SER A 130 7.45 -27.50 1.88
N PHE A 131 6.24 -26.95 1.81
CA PHE A 131 4.97 -27.69 1.86
C PHE A 131 4.47 -28.14 0.48
N GLY A 132 5.25 -27.95 -0.59
CA GLY A 132 4.92 -28.38 -1.94
C GLY A 132 4.07 -27.39 -2.75
N PHE A 133 3.89 -26.15 -2.28
CA PHE A 133 3.28 -25.10 -3.09
C PHE A 133 4.24 -24.64 -4.21
N PRO A 134 3.71 -24.13 -5.34
CA PRO A 134 4.55 -23.52 -6.38
C PRO A 134 5.43 -22.40 -5.83
N GLU A 135 6.65 -22.28 -6.35
CA GLU A 135 7.58 -21.20 -6.03
C GLU A 135 7.16 -19.89 -6.72
N ASP A 136 6.03 -19.35 -6.30
CA ASP A 136 5.44 -18.12 -6.82
C ASP A 136 5.20 -17.15 -5.66
N PRO A 137 5.97 -16.03 -5.57
CA PRO A 137 5.81 -15.08 -4.48
C PRO A 137 4.39 -14.53 -4.34
N ARG A 138 3.56 -14.55 -5.41
CA ARG A 138 2.15 -14.14 -5.33
C ARG A 138 1.38 -14.86 -4.22
N ILE A 139 1.73 -16.11 -3.92
CA ILE A 139 1.10 -16.89 -2.85
C ILE A 139 1.39 -16.27 -1.48
N SER A 140 2.65 -15.89 -1.22
CA SER A 140 3.04 -15.28 0.05
C SER A 140 2.44 -13.88 0.21
N TYR A 141 2.48 -13.07 -0.86
CA TYR A 141 1.85 -11.75 -0.88
C TYR A 141 0.35 -11.85 -0.65
N THR A 142 -0.33 -12.77 -1.35
CA THR A 142 -1.76 -13.01 -1.17
C THR A 142 -2.07 -13.38 0.28
N PHE A 143 -1.34 -14.35 0.82
CA PHE A 143 -1.57 -14.86 2.18
C PHE A 143 -1.36 -13.79 3.25
N LEU A 144 -0.23 -13.09 3.23
CA LEU A 144 0.10 -12.05 4.22
C LEU A 144 -0.85 -10.86 4.12
N SER A 145 -1.22 -10.46 2.89
CA SER A 145 -2.19 -9.39 2.66
C SER A 145 -3.59 -9.72 3.21
N GLN A 146 -4.06 -10.95 2.99
CA GLN A 146 -5.35 -11.39 3.52
C GLN A 146 -5.32 -11.53 5.05
N LEU A 147 -4.20 -12.01 5.61
CA LEU A 147 -4.01 -12.08 7.07
C LEU A 147 -4.03 -10.68 7.70
N ALA A 148 -3.44 -9.70 7.04
CA ALA A 148 -3.55 -8.30 7.44
C ALA A 148 -5.00 -7.80 7.37
N GLY A 149 -5.73 -8.13 6.30
CA GLY A 149 -7.16 -7.84 6.19
C GLY A 149 -8.00 -8.38 7.34
N ILE A 150 -7.72 -9.63 7.75
CA ILE A 150 -8.29 -10.21 8.95
C ILE A 150 -7.96 -9.34 10.17
N GLY A 151 -6.69 -9.00 10.39
CA GLY A 151 -6.26 -8.13 11.48
C GLY A 151 -6.98 -6.77 11.51
N MET A 152 -7.17 -6.15 10.33
CA MET A 152 -7.87 -4.88 10.15
C MET A 152 -9.35 -4.99 10.55
N ILE A 153 -10.04 -6.02 10.05
CA ILE A 153 -11.44 -6.31 10.39
C ILE A 153 -11.57 -6.52 11.90
N PHE A 154 -10.73 -7.36 12.49
CA PHE A 154 -10.74 -7.63 13.93
C PHE A 154 -10.51 -6.37 14.76
N GLY A 155 -9.56 -5.52 14.38
CA GLY A 155 -9.28 -4.26 15.08
C GLY A 155 -10.48 -3.32 15.13
N PHE A 156 -11.17 -3.11 13.99
CA PHE A 156 -12.38 -2.28 13.93
C PHE A 156 -13.57 -2.90 14.68
N LEU A 157 -13.75 -4.21 14.62
CA LEU A 157 -14.79 -4.90 15.37
C LEU A 157 -14.54 -4.83 16.89
N TRP A 158 -13.28 -4.94 17.31
CA TRP A 158 -12.90 -4.83 18.71
C TRP A 158 -13.17 -3.42 19.26
N THR A 159 -12.80 -2.36 18.53
CA THR A 159 -13.09 -0.98 18.94
C THR A 159 -14.58 -0.71 19.04
N ALA A 160 -15.38 -1.24 18.11
CA ALA A 160 -16.85 -1.13 18.16
C ALA A 160 -17.44 -1.90 19.35
N LYS A 161 -16.97 -3.12 19.63
CA LYS A 161 -17.42 -3.94 20.77
C LYS A 161 -17.16 -3.24 22.10
N LYS A 162 -15.96 -2.65 22.28
CA LYS A 162 -15.57 -1.92 23.50
C LYS A 162 -16.50 -0.74 23.81
N LYS A 163 -17.13 -0.15 22.79
CA LYS A 163 -18.11 0.94 22.92
C LYS A 163 -19.56 0.46 22.92
N HIS A 164 -19.81 -0.85 23.04
CA HIS A 164 -21.15 -1.46 22.95
C HIS A 164 -21.89 -1.15 21.64
N LYS A 165 -21.16 -1.04 20.53
CA LYS A 165 -21.68 -0.72 19.19
C LYS A 165 -21.48 -1.84 18.18
N SER A 166 -21.55 -3.10 18.61
CA SER A 166 -21.39 -4.27 17.73
C SER A 166 -22.47 -4.40 16.65
N ASN A 167 -23.64 -3.76 16.84
CA ASN A 167 -24.78 -3.80 15.92
C ASN A 167 -25.08 -2.40 15.35
N SER A 168 -24.04 -1.68 14.97
CA SER A 168 -24.15 -0.27 14.53
C SER A 168 -23.82 -0.04 13.06
N LEU A 169 -23.54 -1.10 12.29
CA LEU A 169 -23.03 -1.01 10.92
C LEU A 169 -21.70 -0.26 10.80
N SER A 170 -20.99 -0.02 11.91
CA SER A 170 -19.76 0.77 11.96
C SER A 170 -18.60 0.16 11.17
N ILE A 171 -18.67 -1.14 10.87
CA ILE A 171 -17.68 -1.83 10.04
C ILE A 171 -17.76 -1.40 8.57
N LEU A 172 -18.93 -0.92 8.11
CA LEU A 172 -19.08 -0.42 6.74
C LEU A 172 -18.18 0.79 6.46
N ILE A 173 -17.76 1.54 7.48
CA ILE A 173 -16.80 2.63 7.32
C ILE A 173 -15.47 2.10 6.79
N LEU A 174 -14.97 0.99 7.34
CA LEU A 174 -13.76 0.31 6.85
C LEU A 174 -13.97 -0.20 5.41
N PHE A 175 -15.08 -0.91 5.18
CA PHE A 175 -15.36 -1.51 3.87
C PHE A 175 -15.61 -0.50 2.76
N SER A 176 -16.00 0.72 3.12
CA SER A 176 -16.18 1.84 2.20
C SER A 176 -14.90 2.58 1.81
N SER A 177 -13.75 2.21 2.39
CA SER A 177 -12.45 2.84 2.15
C SER A 177 -11.70 2.08 1.05
N GLY A 178 -11.33 2.74 -0.05
CA GLY A 178 -10.56 2.09 -1.12
C GLY A 178 -9.21 1.52 -0.67
N GLY A 179 -8.58 2.12 0.35
CA GLY A 179 -7.31 1.62 0.93
C GLY A 179 -7.39 0.18 1.47
N ILE A 180 -8.59 -0.35 1.78
CA ILE A 180 -8.75 -1.75 2.20
C ILE A 180 -8.42 -2.74 1.06
N LEU A 181 -8.37 -2.30 -0.20
CA LEU A 181 -7.97 -3.14 -1.34
C LEU A 181 -6.54 -3.68 -1.21
N LEU A 182 -5.67 -3.03 -0.43
CA LEU A 182 -4.37 -3.56 -0.05
C LEU A 182 -4.47 -4.97 0.56
N THR A 183 -5.60 -5.29 1.20
CA THR A 183 -5.83 -6.57 1.89
C THR A 183 -6.44 -7.66 0.99
N PHE A 184 -6.74 -7.33 -0.28
CA PHE A 184 -7.27 -8.26 -1.27
C PHE A 184 -6.13 -8.99 -2.00
N GLY A 185 -5.13 -9.49 -1.28
CA GLY A 185 -4.03 -10.25 -1.86
C GLY A 185 -3.14 -9.46 -2.83
N TYR A 186 -3.11 -8.14 -2.67
CA TYR A 186 -2.36 -7.24 -3.54
C TYR A 186 -0.84 -7.41 -3.32
N ALA A 187 -0.08 -7.45 -4.41
CA ALA A 187 1.35 -7.74 -4.40
C ALA A 187 2.18 -6.48 -4.15
N GLU A 188 2.09 -5.94 -2.93
CA GLU A 188 2.76 -4.71 -2.48
C GLU A 188 3.19 -4.82 -1.01
N ASN A 189 4.20 -4.03 -0.64
CA ASN A 189 4.86 -4.08 0.67
C ASN A 189 4.30 -3.07 1.69
N TYR A 190 3.05 -2.65 1.53
CA TYR A 190 2.41 -1.68 2.43
C TYR A 190 1.39 -2.32 3.37
N THR A 191 1.16 -3.61 3.25
CA THR A 191 -0.01 -4.23 3.87
C THR A 191 0.25 -4.51 5.35
N LEU A 192 1.42 -5.02 5.74
CA LEU A 192 1.70 -5.35 7.15
C LEU A 192 1.98 -4.08 7.98
N VAL A 193 2.64 -3.08 7.39
CA VAL A 193 2.81 -1.77 8.03
C VAL A 193 1.45 -1.12 8.37
N THR A 194 0.41 -1.26 7.53
CA THR A 194 -0.92 -0.71 7.85
C THR A 194 -1.56 -1.39 9.08
N VAL A 195 -1.31 -2.68 9.30
CA VAL A 195 -1.74 -3.37 10.52
C VAL A 195 -1.00 -2.84 11.74
N CYS A 196 0.32 -2.62 11.62
CA CYS A 196 1.11 -1.99 12.68
C CYS A 196 0.59 -0.59 13.03
N HIS A 197 0.19 0.19 12.03
CA HIS A 197 -0.46 1.49 12.23
C HIS A 197 -1.82 1.36 12.91
N LEU A 198 -2.66 0.38 12.54
CA LEU A 198 -3.92 0.16 13.25
C LEU A 198 -3.69 -0.20 14.73
N LEU A 199 -2.72 -1.08 15.01
CA LEU A 199 -2.32 -1.42 16.37
C LEU A 199 -1.84 -0.19 17.14
N LEU A 200 -1.05 0.67 16.51
CA LEU A 200 -0.65 1.97 17.05
C LEU A 200 -1.87 2.82 17.40
N TYR A 201 -2.85 2.94 16.50
CA TYR A 201 -4.03 3.78 16.69
C TYR A 201 -4.90 3.28 17.85
N ILE A 202 -5.09 1.97 17.95
CA ILE A 202 -5.79 1.34 19.07
C ILE A 202 -5.01 1.54 20.38
N PHE A 203 -3.69 1.39 20.34
CA PHE A 203 -2.80 1.57 21.50
C PHE A 203 -2.86 3.01 22.03
N VAL A 204 -2.59 4.01 21.19
CA VAL A 204 -2.60 5.42 21.61
C VAL A 204 -4.00 5.84 22.06
N SER A 205 -5.05 5.38 21.38
CA SER A 205 -6.43 5.68 21.77
C SER A 205 -6.78 5.15 23.16
N LYS A 206 -6.13 4.07 23.61
CA LYS A 206 -6.34 3.50 24.94
C LYS A 206 -5.56 4.26 26.01
N TYR A 207 -4.26 4.51 25.79
CA TYR A 207 -3.36 4.97 26.85
C TYR A 207 -3.25 6.50 26.97
N VAL A 208 -3.71 7.26 25.98
CA VAL A 208 -3.70 8.73 26.02
C VAL A 208 -4.76 9.34 26.96
N GLN A 209 -5.64 8.50 27.52
CA GLN A 209 -6.76 8.93 28.36
C GLN A 209 -6.35 9.16 29.83
N ASN A 210 -5.31 8.47 30.32
CA ASN A 210 -4.93 8.49 31.73
C ASN A 210 -3.48 8.93 31.92
N PRO A 211 -3.20 10.00 32.70
CA PRO A 211 -1.83 10.44 32.97
C PRO A 211 -0.94 9.39 33.65
N LYS A 212 -1.53 8.44 34.38
CA LYS A 212 -0.78 7.33 35.00
C LYS A 212 -0.10 6.42 33.97
N ASP A 213 -0.62 6.42 32.75
CA ASP A 213 -0.14 5.55 31.67
C ASP A 213 0.92 6.25 30.80
N ASN A 214 1.35 7.47 31.14
CA ASN A 214 2.23 8.29 30.28
C ASN A 214 3.55 7.57 29.91
N ASP A 215 4.19 6.88 30.85
CA ASP A 215 5.44 6.16 30.59
C ASP A 215 5.20 5.02 29.58
N LEU A 216 4.13 4.23 29.77
CA LEU A 216 3.73 3.16 28.86
C LEU A 216 3.32 3.71 27.48
N LEU A 217 2.58 4.83 27.45
CA LEU A 217 2.19 5.51 26.22
C LEU A 217 3.41 5.92 25.42
N LEU A 218 4.38 6.61 26.03
CA LEU A 218 5.54 7.14 25.33
C LEU A 218 6.47 6.03 24.83
N TYR A 219 6.83 5.07 25.70
CA TYR A 219 7.70 3.96 25.31
C TYR A 219 7.02 3.00 24.34
N GLY A 220 5.75 2.66 24.59
CA GLY A 220 4.99 1.76 23.72
C GLY A 220 4.74 2.35 22.35
N THR A 221 4.38 3.63 22.25
CA THR A 221 4.24 4.32 20.95
C THR A 221 5.57 4.36 20.22
N THR A 222 6.67 4.67 20.91
CA THR A 222 8.02 4.69 20.32
C THR A 222 8.40 3.32 19.77
N ALA A 223 8.18 2.25 20.53
CA ALA A 223 8.48 0.89 20.10
C ALA A 223 7.66 0.47 18.88
N ILE A 224 6.35 0.75 18.87
CA ILE A 224 5.47 0.41 17.75
C ILE A 224 5.85 1.22 16.49
N VAL A 225 6.17 2.51 16.62
CA VAL A 225 6.62 3.34 15.49
C VAL A 225 7.95 2.82 14.94
N ALA A 226 8.93 2.52 15.80
CA ALA A 226 10.22 1.96 15.39
C ALA A 226 10.04 0.61 14.67
N LEU A 227 9.19 -0.28 15.19
CA LEU A 227 8.85 -1.53 14.51
C LEU A 227 8.16 -1.28 13.17
N SER A 228 7.24 -0.32 13.10
CA SER A 228 6.55 0.04 11.85
C SER A 228 7.51 0.59 10.79
N MET A 229 8.59 1.28 11.19
CA MET A 229 9.65 1.75 10.29
C MET A 229 10.47 0.60 9.70
N LEU A 230 10.58 -0.54 10.40
CA LEU A 230 11.23 -1.72 9.85
C LEU A 230 10.36 -2.43 8.80
N PHE A 231 9.04 -2.31 8.90
CA PHE A 231 8.13 -2.78 7.85
C PHE A 231 8.09 -1.80 6.67
N HIS A 232 7.98 -0.50 6.93
CA HIS A 232 8.12 0.51 5.87
C HIS A 232 8.53 1.89 6.42
N LEU A 233 9.51 2.52 5.77
CA LEU A 233 10.13 3.78 6.20
C LEU A 233 9.15 4.97 6.23
N VAL A 234 8.04 4.91 5.49
CA VAL A 234 6.95 5.90 5.57
C VAL A 234 6.46 6.15 6.99
N SER A 235 6.58 5.14 7.87
CA SER A 235 6.27 5.26 9.30
C SER A 235 7.14 6.30 10.00
N GLY A 236 8.27 6.71 9.43
CA GLY A 236 9.12 7.79 9.92
C GLY A 236 8.39 9.13 10.06
N TYR A 237 7.34 9.38 9.27
CA TYR A 237 6.49 10.58 9.41
C TYR A 237 5.75 10.62 10.75
N LEU A 238 5.56 9.46 11.41
CA LEU A 238 4.99 9.38 12.75
C LEU A 238 5.90 9.95 13.84
N VAL A 239 7.11 10.41 13.50
CA VAL A 239 7.91 11.26 14.41
C VAL A 239 7.12 12.48 14.90
N ILE A 240 6.22 13.02 14.08
CA ILE A 240 5.33 14.13 14.45
C ILE A 240 4.39 13.72 15.60
N LEU A 241 3.86 12.49 15.55
CA LEU A 241 3.06 11.91 16.64
C LEU A 241 3.92 11.75 17.90
N LEU A 242 5.14 11.22 17.78
CA LEU A 242 6.04 11.02 18.92
C LEU A 242 6.37 12.35 19.61
N VAL A 243 6.71 13.39 18.83
CA VAL A 243 6.97 14.75 19.34
C VAL A 243 5.72 15.32 20.02
N TYR A 244 4.55 15.17 19.40
CA TYR A 244 3.29 15.62 20.00
C TYR A 244 3.05 14.95 21.36
N LEU A 245 3.12 13.62 21.43
CA LEU A 245 2.89 12.87 22.67
C LEU A 245 3.91 13.22 23.74
N TRP A 246 5.20 13.30 23.39
CA TRP A 246 6.23 13.76 24.32
C TRP A 246 5.92 15.16 24.85
N TYR A 247 5.55 16.09 23.97
CA TYR A 247 5.29 17.46 24.35
C TYR A 247 4.09 17.60 25.30
N THR A 248 3.00 16.87 25.04
CA THR A 248 1.73 17.00 25.77
C THR A 248 1.58 16.05 26.96
N HIS A 249 2.14 14.84 26.88
CA HIS A 249 1.97 13.80 27.92
C HIS A 249 3.18 13.59 28.81
N SER A 250 4.38 14.06 28.43
CA SER A 250 5.52 13.96 29.34
C SER A 250 5.42 14.97 30.48
N PRO A 251 5.49 14.53 31.76
CA PRO A 251 5.61 15.43 32.91
C PRO A 251 6.82 16.36 32.77
N LYS A 252 6.72 17.59 33.28
CA LYS A 252 7.76 18.64 33.12
C LYS A 252 9.12 18.19 33.67
N ASP A 253 9.13 17.51 34.81
CA ASP A 253 10.28 16.95 35.50
C ASP A 253 10.91 15.75 34.77
N LYS A 254 10.13 15.02 33.97
CA LYS A 254 10.60 13.83 33.22
C LYS A 254 10.86 14.08 31.73
N LYS A 255 10.63 15.29 31.20
CA LYS A 255 10.71 15.56 29.74
C LYS A 255 12.02 15.11 29.11
N LEU A 256 13.15 15.49 29.69
CA LEU A 256 14.46 15.11 29.17
C LEU A 256 14.70 13.59 29.28
N LYS A 257 14.32 13.00 30.42
CA LYS A 257 14.44 11.55 30.64
C LYS A 257 13.63 10.77 29.60
N HIS A 258 12.37 11.14 29.36
CA HIS A 258 11.54 10.50 28.36
C HIS A 258 12.10 10.66 26.95
N LEU A 259 12.61 11.84 26.61
CA LEU A 259 13.24 12.07 25.31
C LEU A 259 14.43 11.13 25.08
N ILE A 260 15.34 11.05 26.06
CA ILE A 260 16.53 10.17 25.98
C ILE A 260 16.11 8.71 25.93
N LEU A 261 15.23 8.26 26.82
CA LEU A 261 14.82 6.86 26.87
C LEU A 261 14.03 6.43 25.62
N CYS A 262 13.17 7.29 25.08
CA CYS A 262 12.50 7.00 23.81
C CYS A 262 13.51 6.96 22.65
N ALA A 263 14.46 7.89 22.59
CA ALA A 263 15.50 7.86 21.58
C ALA A 263 16.34 6.58 21.64
N VAL A 264 16.81 6.21 22.84
CA VAL A 264 17.56 4.95 23.05
C VAL A 264 16.71 3.74 22.69
N LEU A 265 15.44 3.70 23.09
CA LEU A 265 14.53 2.60 22.77
C LEU A 265 14.34 2.46 21.26
N GLY A 266 13.99 3.55 20.56
CA GLY A 266 13.81 3.55 19.11
C GLY A 266 15.08 3.11 18.37
N LEU A 267 16.23 3.66 18.76
CA LEU A 267 17.53 3.27 18.20
C LEU A 267 17.87 1.81 18.51
N SER A 268 17.57 1.30 19.70
CA SER A 268 17.82 -0.11 20.07
C SER A 268 17.01 -1.09 19.22
N ILE A 269 15.85 -0.67 18.70
CA ILE A 269 15.04 -1.47 17.78
C ILE A 269 15.58 -1.35 16.35
N LEU A 270 15.90 -0.15 15.88
CA LEU A 270 16.28 0.10 14.49
C LEU A 270 17.74 -0.31 14.19
N ILE A 271 18.69 0.13 15.02
CA ILE A 271 20.13 0.00 14.76
C ILE A 271 20.55 -1.45 14.50
N PRO A 272 20.11 -2.47 15.26
CA PRO A 272 20.54 -3.85 15.00
C PRO A 272 20.24 -4.32 13.58
N TRP A 273 19.06 -3.97 13.04
CA TRP A 273 18.66 -4.35 11.68
C TRP A 273 19.47 -3.61 10.62
N PHE A 274 19.60 -2.29 10.74
CA PHE A 274 20.40 -1.50 9.81
C PHE A 274 21.87 -1.90 9.84
N LEU A 275 22.46 -2.13 11.02
CA LEU A 275 23.85 -2.58 11.14
C LEU A 275 24.04 -3.95 10.50
N TYR A 276 23.15 -4.89 10.78
CA TYR A 276 23.20 -6.23 10.20
C TYR A 276 23.23 -6.15 8.67
N PHE A 277 22.27 -5.47 8.05
CA PHE A 277 22.16 -5.42 6.60
C PHE A 277 23.18 -4.52 5.89
N LEU A 278 23.73 -3.52 6.56
CA LEU A 278 24.76 -2.64 5.99
C LEU A 278 26.17 -3.22 6.10
N PHE A 279 26.46 -4.02 7.14
CA PHE A 279 27.84 -4.41 7.45
C PHE A 279 28.07 -5.91 7.55
N PHE A 280 27.09 -6.70 8.01
CA PHE A 280 27.28 -8.11 8.34
C PHE A 280 26.65 -9.07 7.34
N HIS A 281 25.51 -8.71 6.75
CA HIS A 281 24.83 -9.54 5.77
C HIS A 281 25.62 -9.62 4.45
N ASP A 282 25.49 -10.74 3.76
CA ASP A 282 26.09 -11.01 2.46
C ASP A 282 24.97 -11.48 1.51
N PRO A 283 24.50 -10.62 0.56
CA PRO A 283 25.10 -9.35 0.15
C PRO A 283 24.86 -8.19 1.13
N ALA A 284 25.76 -7.21 1.13
CA ALA A 284 25.51 -5.94 1.80
C ALA A 284 24.53 -5.09 0.97
N ILE A 285 23.69 -4.27 1.63
CA ILE A 285 22.80 -3.35 0.90
C ILE A 285 23.60 -2.17 0.34
N ASP A 286 23.27 -1.76 -0.89
CA ASP A 286 23.74 -0.50 -1.46
C ASP A 286 23.26 0.69 -0.61
N ARG A 287 24.22 1.44 -0.08
CA ARG A 287 23.95 2.63 0.74
C ARG A 287 23.22 3.72 -0.04
N ASN A 288 23.35 3.75 -1.36
CA ASN A 288 22.71 4.79 -2.18
C ASN A 288 21.26 4.45 -2.53
N SER A 289 20.76 3.25 -2.22
CA SER A 289 19.43 2.82 -2.63
C SER A 289 18.32 3.16 -1.62
N THR A 290 18.62 3.84 -0.50
CA THR A 290 17.62 4.14 0.54
C THR A 290 17.05 5.55 0.41
N HIS A 291 15.73 5.64 0.64
CA HIS A 291 15.02 6.91 0.76
C HIS A 291 15.43 7.74 1.97
N LEU A 292 16.16 7.18 2.94
CA LEU A 292 16.78 7.95 4.02
C LEU A 292 17.84 8.95 3.50
N ILE A 293 18.59 8.56 2.47
CA ILE A 293 19.68 9.37 1.92
C ILE A 293 19.18 10.19 0.74
N HIS A 294 18.31 9.60 -0.09
CA HIS A 294 17.73 10.26 -1.26
C HIS A 294 16.20 10.24 -1.18
N PRO A 295 15.60 11.08 -0.31
CA PRO A 295 14.15 11.13 -0.20
C PRO A 295 13.55 11.65 -1.50
N PRO A 296 12.57 10.96 -2.10
CA PRO A 296 11.95 11.39 -3.34
C PRO A 296 10.93 12.48 -3.03
N PHE A 297 11.39 13.69 -2.75
CA PHE A 297 10.49 14.83 -2.54
C PHE A 297 10.12 15.50 -3.85
N TYR A 298 8.92 16.06 -3.91
CA TYR A 298 8.53 16.90 -5.03
C TYR A 298 9.50 18.08 -5.18
N PRO A 299 9.91 18.41 -6.42
CA PRO A 299 10.56 19.67 -6.70
C PRO A 299 9.71 20.85 -6.23
N LYS A 300 10.34 21.90 -5.67
CA LYS A 300 9.63 23.05 -5.07
C LYS A 300 8.61 23.71 -6.03
N ASN A 301 8.92 23.73 -7.32
CA ASN A 301 8.04 24.30 -8.35
C ASN A 301 6.80 23.44 -8.65
N ARG A 302 6.81 22.13 -8.36
CA ARG A 302 5.67 21.23 -8.54
C ARG A 302 4.71 21.19 -7.35
N LEU A 303 5.17 21.52 -6.15
CA LEU A 303 4.38 21.46 -4.90
C LEU A 303 3.10 22.30 -4.92
N VAL A 304 3.00 23.33 -5.75
CA VAL A 304 1.80 24.21 -5.84
C VAL A 304 1.12 24.09 -7.21
N SER A 305 1.46 23.06 -7.99
CA SER A 305 0.86 22.86 -9.30
C SER A 305 -0.55 22.28 -9.21
N LEU A 306 -1.41 22.61 -10.19
CA LEU A 306 -2.73 22.00 -10.31
C LEU A 306 -2.67 20.48 -10.47
N ASN A 307 -1.61 19.97 -11.11
CA ASN A 307 -1.39 18.54 -11.26
C ASN A 307 -1.14 17.86 -9.92
N HIS A 308 -0.29 18.45 -9.08
CA HIS A 308 -0.01 17.94 -7.74
C HIS A 308 -1.28 17.90 -6.86
N ILE A 309 -2.08 18.97 -6.89
CA ILE A 309 -3.37 18.99 -6.17
C ILE A 309 -4.32 17.91 -6.72
N LYS A 310 -4.39 17.75 -8.04
CA LYS A 310 -5.22 16.72 -8.69
C LYS A 310 -4.79 15.31 -8.26
N GLU A 311 -3.50 15.05 -8.17
CA GLU A 311 -2.93 13.78 -7.73
C GLU A 311 -3.32 13.47 -6.29
N ILE A 312 -3.09 14.39 -5.34
CA ILE A 312 -3.48 14.22 -3.94
C ILE A 312 -4.99 14.00 -3.81
N LEU A 313 -5.80 14.80 -4.50
CA LEU A 313 -7.26 14.66 -4.47
C LEU A 313 -7.73 13.34 -5.08
N ALA A 314 -7.09 12.85 -6.14
CA ALA A 314 -7.39 11.56 -6.74
C ALA A 314 -7.08 10.41 -5.77
N VAL A 315 -5.91 10.44 -5.14
CA VAL A 315 -5.51 9.44 -4.12
C VAL A 315 -6.42 9.51 -2.90
N LEU A 316 -6.79 10.72 -2.44
CA LEU A 316 -7.71 10.91 -1.32
C LEU A 316 -9.10 10.39 -1.62
N TYR A 317 -9.60 10.71 -2.82
CA TYR A 317 -10.89 10.22 -3.28
C TYR A 317 -10.88 8.69 -3.32
N TRP A 318 -9.89 8.10 -3.98
CA TRP A 318 -9.78 6.65 -4.11
C TRP A 318 -9.69 5.96 -2.76
N ASN A 319 -8.77 6.40 -1.90
CA ASN A 319 -8.47 5.66 -0.68
C ASN A 319 -9.48 5.89 0.46
N ALA A 320 -10.03 7.10 0.60
CA ALA A 320 -10.78 7.51 1.79
C ALA A 320 -11.94 8.49 1.53
N ALA A 321 -12.49 8.57 0.31
CA ALA A 321 -13.58 9.52 -0.02
C ALA A 321 -14.75 9.47 0.97
N ILE A 322 -15.32 8.28 1.21
CA ILE A 322 -16.54 8.15 2.01
C ILE A 322 -16.31 8.55 3.47
N ALA A 323 -15.21 8.10 4.08
CA ALA A 323 -14.83 8.50 5.43
C ALA A 323 -14.54 10.00 5.54
N THR A 324 -13.84 10.57 4.55
CA THR A 324 -13.53 12.01 4.49
C THR A 324 -14.80 12.84 4.37
N LEU A 325 -15.69 12.47 3.45
CA LEU A 325 -16.98 13.15 3.26
C LEU A 325 -17.85 13.03 4.51
N PHE A 326 -17.90 11.86 5.14
CA PHE A 326 -18.60 11.69 6.40
C PHE A 326 -18.08 12.67 7.45
N LEU A 327 -16.77 12.71 7.71
CA LEU A 327 -16.17 13.62 8.69
C LEU A 327 -16.38 15.10 8.34
N LEU A 328 -16.24 15.49 7.07
CA LEU A 328 -16.52 16.85 6.61
C LEU A 328 -17.97 17.24 6.86
N HIS A 329 -18.92 16.35 6.58
CA HIS A 329 -20.32 16.59 6.88
C HIS A 329 -20.54 16.78 8.38
N GLN A 330 -19.89 15.97 9.24
CA GLN A 330 -20.00 16.14 10.69
C GLN A 330 -19.44 17.50 11.13
N PHE A 331 -18.27 17.88 10.61
CA PHE A 331 -17.64 19.17 10.86
C PHE A 331 -18.55 20.36 10.51
N PHE A 332 -19.16 20.36 9.32
CA PHE A 332 -20.00 21.46 8.87
C PHE A 332 -21.41 21.46 9.48
N SER A 333 -22.05 20.28 9.60
CA SER A 333 -23.46 20.15 9.99
C SER A 333 -23.70 20.01 11.48
N TYR A 334 -22.70 19.55 12.25
CA TYR A 334 -22.81 19.19 13.67
C TYR A 334 -21.62 19.76 14.49
N LYS A 335 -21.43 21.08 14.41
CA LYS A 335 -20.27 21.78 15.00
C LYS A 335 -20.08 21.56 16.49
N LYS A 336 -21.16 21.45 17.28
CA LYS A 336 -21.09 21.29 18.75
C LYS A 336 -20.59 19.88 19.10
N GLU A 337 -21.19 18.87 18.50
CA GLU A 337 -20.84 17.46 18.65
C GLU A 337 -19.41 17.20 18.15
N TRP A 338 -19.07 17.77 16.99
CA TRP A 338 -17.72 17.73 16.46
C TRP A 338 -16.71 18.35 17.43
N LYS A 339 -17.01 19.51 18.01
CA LYS A 339 -16.15 20.15 19.01
C LYS A 339 -15.92 19.21 20.19
N VAL A 340 -16.97 18.63 20.77
CA VAL A 340 -16.85 17.66 21.87
C VAL A 340 -16.01 16.44 21.46
N PHE A 341 -16.21 15.94 20.24
CA PHE A 341 -15.47 14.80 19.71
C PHE A 341 -13.96 15.08 19.63
N ILE A 342 -13.54 16.18 18.99
CA ILE A 342 -12.11 16.49 18.81
C ILE A 342 -11.39 16.93 20.10
N HIS A 343 -12.13 17.33 21.14
CA HIS A 343 -11.54 17.68 22.44
C HIS A 343 -11.08 16.44 23.23
N LYS A 344 -11.54 15.24 22.87
CA LYS A 344 -11.05 14.00 23.48
C LYS A 344 -9.62 13.73 23.05
N SER A 345 -8.76 13.35 24.00
CA SER A 345 -7.32 13.19 23.76
C SER A 345 -7.03 12.10 22.73
N GLU A 346 -7.81 11.02 22.68
CA GLU A 346 -7.70 9.97 21.68
C GLU A 346 -7.92 10.49 20.26
N ASN A 347 -8.98 11.26 20.04
CA ASN A 347 -9.33 11.76 18.71
C ASN A 347 -8.35 12.84 18.25
N LYS A 348 -7.90 13.70 19.17
CA LYS A 348 -6.87 14.71 18.89
C LYS A 348 -5.55 14.06 18.47
N THR A 349 -5.19 12.95 19.11
CA THR A 349 -3.97 12.18 18.77
C THR A 349 -4.08 11.57 17.37
N ILE A 350 -5.22 11.00 17.01
CA ILE A 350 -5.43 10.48 15.65
C ILE A 350 -5.42 11.60 14.60
N LEU A 351 -5.92 12.80 14.91
CA LEU A 351 -5.79 13.96 14.01
C LEU A 351 -4.33 14.35 13.74
N VAL A 352 -3.44 14.23 14.73
CA VAL A 352 -2.00 14.45 14.53
C VAL A 352 -1.42 13.40 13.58
N VAL A 353 -1.89 12.16 13.66
CA VAL A 353 -1.51 11.11 12.70
C VAL A 353 -2.03 11.40 11.30
N CYS A 354 -3.30 11.82 11.16
CA CYS A 354 -3.84 12.25 9.86
C CYS A 354 -2.94 13.34 9.27
N PHE A 355 -2.57 14.34 10.06
CA PHE A 355 -1.69 15.42 9.62
C PHE A 355 -0.31 14.90 9.17
N ALA A 356 0.31 14.00 9.94
CA ALA A 356 1.60 13.43 9.60
C ALA A 356 1.59 12.73 8.21
N PHE A 357 0.58 11.91 7.93
CA PHE A 357 0.47 11.25 6.62
C PHE A 357 -0.05 12.14 5.50
N PHE A 358 -0.78 13.22 5.81
CA PHE A 358 -1.06 14.26 4.83
C PHE A 358 0.22 14.97 4.38
N LEU A 359 1.16 15.25 5.31
CA LEU A 359 2.46 15.80 4.93
C LEU A 359 3.25 14.82 4.07
N HIS A 360 3.18 13.52 4.36
CA HIS A 360 3.75 12.50 3.49
C HIS A 360 3.18 12.60 2.06
N GLY A 361 1.85 12.49 1.91
CA GLY A 361 1.20 12.54 0.61
C GLY A 361 1.40 13.89 -0.14
N PHE A 362 1.70 14.96 0.60
CA PHE A 362 1.95 16.28 0.02
C PHE A 362 3.41 16.48 -0.42
N PHE A 363 4.39 16.00 0.34
CA PHE A 363 5.80 16.24 0.04
C PHE A 363 6.48 15.12 -0.75
N HIS A 364 6.02 13.88 -0.60
CA HIS A 364 6.61 12.73 -1.27
C HIS A 364 6.18 12.67 -2.74
N ASN A 365 7.13 12.45 -3.65
CA ASN A 365 6.90 12.37 -5.08
C ASN A 365 6.72 10.90 -5.48
N PRO A 366 5.61 10.54 -6.17
CA PRO A 366 5.43 9.20 -6.71
C PRO A 366 6.49 8.95 -7.78
N GLN A 367 7.38 7.99 -7.53
CA GLN A 367 8.51 7.70 -8.41
C GLN A 367 8.07 6.99 -9.70
N LEU A 368 7.08 6.10 -9.60
CA LEU A 368 6.51 5.36 -10.72
C LEU A 368 5.26 6.08 -11.28
N GLY A 369 4.69 7.00 -10.52
CA GLY A 369 3.51 7.75 -10.90
C GLY A 369 2.22 7.00 -10.61
N PHE A 370 1.08 7.53 -11.07
CA PHE A 370 -0.22 6.88 -10.87
C PHE A 370 -0.63 6.08 -12.11
N PRO A 371 -1.22 4.88 -11.95
CA PRO A 371 -1.73 4.32 -10.71
C PRO A 371 -0.70 3.64 -9.80
N ALA A 372 0.55 3.43 -10.20
CA ALA A 372 1.51 2.60 -9.47
C ALA A 372 1.65 2.96 -7.98
N ASP A 373 1.89 4.22 -7.63
CA ASP A 373 2.17 4.64 -6.25
C ASP A 373 0.90 5.06 -5.45
N TRP A 374 -0.28 4.60 -5.83
CA TRP A 374 -1.56 5.03 -5.23
C TRP A 374 -1.70 4.71 -3.73
N ASP A 375 -1.09 3.62 -3.32
CA ASP A 375 -1.09 3.03 -1.99
C ASP A 375 -0.03 3.66 -1.10
N LEU A 376 1.20 3.82 -1.62
CA LEU A 376 2.27 4.57 -0.98
C LEU A 376 1.81 6.00 -0.70
N MET A 377 1.24 6.68 -1.69
CA MET A 377 0.76 8.06 -1.51
C MET A 377 -0.50 8.14 -0.62
N GLY A 378 -1.14 7.00 -0.34
CA GLY A 378 -2.43 6.90 0.30
C GLY A 378 -2.44 6.71 1.82
N PHE A 379 -1.30 6.60 2.53
CA PHE A 379 -1.24 6.20 3.96
C PHE A 379 -2.17 6.99 4.92
N TYR A 380 -2.60 8.20 4.58
CA TYR A 380 -3.59 8.95 5.36
C TYR A 380 -4.99 8.30 5.38
N TRP A 381 -5.25 7.29 4.54
CA TRP A 381 -6.55 6.62 4.45
C TRP A 381 -6.96 5.97 5.76
N LEU A 382 -6.04 5.25 6.40
CA LEU A 382 -6.33 4.49 7.61
C LEU A 382 -6.66 5.39 8.82
N PRO A 383 -5.88 6.42 9.16
CA PRO A 383 -6.23 7.29 10.29
C PRO A 383 -7.52 8.08 10.03
N ILE A 384 -7.82 8.48 8.78
CA ILE A 384 -9.10 9.11 8.43
C ILE A 384 -10.26 8.13 8.64
N THR A 385 -10.16 6.92 8.11
CA THR A 385 -11.17 5.87 8.24
C THR A 385 -11.36 5.45 9.70
N PHE A 386 -10.28 5.36 10.47
CA PHE A 386 -10.32 5.08 11.90
C PHE A 386 -11.00 6.23 12.68
N LEU A 387 -10.70 7.49 12.36
CA LEU A 387 -11.34 8.65 12.98
C LEU A 387 -12.85 8.71 12.67
N ALA A 388 -13.24 8.43 11.43
CA ALA A 388 -14.64 8.29 11.02
C ALA A 388 -15.35 7.19 11.81
N HIS A 389 -14.69 6.03 11.97
CA HIS A 389 -15.20 4.94 12.78
C HIS A 389 -15.36 5.33 14.26
N GLN A 390 -14.35 6.00 14.84
CA GLN A 390 -14.43 6.52 16.22
C GLN A 390 -15.59 7.49 16.40
N TYR A 391 -15.81 8.41 15.46
CA TYR A 391 -16.95 9.32 15.52
C TYR A 391 -18.26 8.53 15.51
N TRP A 392 -18.41 7.59 14.57
CA TRP A 392 -19.63 6.79 14.42
C TRP A 392 -19.97 5.97 15.66
N ILE A 393 -19.00 5.25 16.25
CA ILE A 393 -19.26 4.42 17.45
C ILE A 393 -19.50 5.26 18.71
N GLN A 394 -19.19 6.56 18.69
CA GLN A 394 -19.47 7.49 19.79
C GLN A 394 -20.85 8.16 19.66
N LEU A 395 -21.53 8.02 18.51
CA LEU A 395 -22.89 8.54 18.34
C LEU A 395 -23.89 7.73 19.17
N GLN A 396 -24.88 8.42 19.73
CA GLN A 396 -25.98 7.77 20.46
C GLN A 396 -26.83 6.91 19.52
N ASP A 397 -27.22 7.46 18.37
CA ASP A 397 -28.06 6.80 17.38
C ASP A 397 -27.36 6.61 16.03
N ILE A 398 -27.78 5.57 15.32
CA ILE A 398 -27.38 5.29 13.94
C ILE A 398 -27.94 6.40 13.03
N LYS A 399 -27.05 7.05 12.28
CA LYS A 399 -27.41 8.04 11.26
C LYS A 399 -27.76 7.33 9.97
N TRP A 400 -29.01 6.87 9.88
CA TRP A 400 -29.52 6.07 8.77
C TRP A 400 -29.32 6.73 7.40
N GLU A 401 -29.27 8.06 7.34
CA GLU A 401 -29.03 8.80 6.11
C GLU A 401 -27.65 8.53 5.47
N TRP A 402 -26.68 8.00 6.23
CA TRP A 402 -25.33 7.67 5.77
C TRP A 402 -25.14 6.20 5.33
N ILE A 403 -26.08 5.31 5.67
CA ILE A 403 -25.96 3.89 5.32
C ILE A 403 -25.84 3.66 3.80
N PRO A 404 -26.61 4.34 2.92
CA PRO A 404 -26.43 4.22 1.48
C PRO A 404 -25.03 4.65 1.00
N ASN A 405 -24.41 5.64 1.65
CA ASN A 405 -23.06 6.10 1.29
C ASN A 405 -21.98 5.08 1.65
N PHE A 406 -22.08 4.46 2.82
CA PHE A 406 -21.14 3.39 3.19
C PHE A 406 -21.34 2.13 2.33
N LEU A 407 -22.58 1.74 2.06
CA LEU A 407 -22.86 0.61 1.18
C LEU A 407 -22.37 0.87 -0.25
N PHE A 408 -22.51 2.10 -0.76
CA PHE A 408 -21.94 2.48 -2.05
C PHE A 408 -20.43 2.30 -2.08
N GLY A 409 -19.71 2.82 -1.07
CA GLY A 409 -18.26 2.64 -0.98
C GLY A 409 -17.88 1.15 -0.94
N THR A 410 -18.58 0.34 -0.15
CA THR A 410 -18.35 -1.11 -0.09
C THR A 410 -18.58 -1.79 -1.43
N VAL A 411 -19.65 -1.44 -2.15
CA VAL A 411 -19.93 -1.95 -3.50
C VAL A 411 -18.82 -1.54 -4.46
N MET A 412 -18.33 -0.30 -4.39
CA MET A 412 -17.22 0.17 -5.22
C MET A 412 -15.92 -0.59 -4.96
N VAL A 413 -15.60 -0.87 -3.69
CA VAL A 413 -14.43 -1.68 -3.31
C VAL A 413 -14.57 -3.10 -3.85
N ILE A 414 -15.69 -3.78 -3.59
CA ILE A 414 -15.92 -5.16 -4.06
C ILE A 414 -15.89 -5.23 -5.59
N PHE A 415 -16.55 -4.29 -6.28
CA PHE A 415 -16.53 -4.24 -7.74
C PHE A 415 -15.13 -4.02 -8.30
N SER A 416 -14.33 -3.17 -7.65
CA SER A 416 -12.94 -2.93 -8.04
C SER A 416 -12.10 -4.18 -7.83
N ALA A 417 -12.25 -4.88 -6.69
CA ALA A 417 -11.59 -6.16 -6.44
C ALA A 417 -11.95 -7.22 -7.49
N ILE A 418 -13.23 -7.37 -7.83
CA ILE A 418 -13.69 -8.30 -8.89
C ILE A 418 -13.07 -7.93 -10.24
N THR A 419 -13.00 -6.64 -10.57
CA THR A 419 -12.40 -6.18 -11.83
C THR A 419 -10.90 -6.44 -11.86
N LEU A 420 -10.20 -6.14 -10.76
CA LEU A 420 -8.75 -6.30 -10.61
C LEU A 420 -8.33 -7.76 -10.34
N ASN A 421 -9.27 -8.66 -10.05
CA ASN A 421 -9.03 -10.10 -10.00
C ASN A 421 -8.91 -10.73 -11.40
N LYS A 422 -9.38 -10.04 -12.46
CA LYS A 422 -9.18 -10.49 -13.84
C LYS A 422 -7.70 -10.37 -14.21
N SER A 423 -7.08 -11.49 -14.55
CA SER A 423 -5.71 -11.53 -15.04
C SER A 423 -5.64 -11.20 -16.53
N ASN A 424 -4.49 -10.71 -16.96
CA ASN A 424 -4.16 -10.54 -18.37
C ASN A 424 -3.36 -11.77 -18.85
N PRO A 425 -3.89 -12.58 -19.79
CA PRO A 425 -3.20 -13.79 -20.26
C PRO A 425 -1.79 -13.55 -20.79
N GLU A 426 -1.52 -12.41 -21.41
CA GLU A 426 -0.20 -12.08 -21.94
C GLU A 426 0.80 -11.80 -20.81
N LYS A 427 0.35 -11.13 -19.74
CA LYS A 427 1.18 -10.87 -18.55
C LYS A 427 1.39 -12.13 -17.71
N GLU A 428 0.39 -13.01 -17.60
CA GLU A 428 0.56 -14.32 -16.96
C GLU A 428 1.61 -15.16 -17.69
N LEU A 429 1.55 -15.20 -19.03
CA LEU A 429 2.57 -15.87 -19.84
C LEU A 429 3.95 -15.24 -19.64
N LEU A 430 4.05 -13.91 -19.65
CA LEU A 430 5.30 -13.20 -19.38
C LEU A 430 5.85 -13.54 -17.99
N TRP A 431 5.00 -13.60 -16.97
CA TRP A 431 5.37 -13.97 -15.61
C TRP A 431 5.87 -15.41 -15.53
N ASP A 432 5.17 -16.37 -16.14
CA ASP A 432 5.60 -17.77 -16.18
C ASP A 432 6.96 -17.92 -16.89
N VAL A 433 7.15 -17.25 -18.02
CA VAL A 433 8.44 -17.20 -18.72
C VAL A 433 9.52 -16.56 -17.84
N THR A 434 9.20 -15.50 -17.11
CA THR A 434 10.13 -14.81 -16.20
C THR A 434 10.56 -15.72 -15.06
N LYS A 435 9.65 -16.47 -14.44
CA LYS A 435 9.97 -17.45 -13.39
C LYS A 435 10.98 -18.51 -13.86
N THR A 436 10.73 -19.13 -15.01
CA THR A 436 11.67 -20.13 -15.58
C THR A 436 13.01 -19.48 -15.94
N THR A 437 12.98 -18.24 -16.41
CA THR A 437 14.20 -17.48 -16.73
C THR A 437 15.02 -17.18 -15.48
N ILE A 438 14.38 -16.82 -14.36
CA ILE A 438 15.04 -16.64 -13.06
C ILE A 438 15.69 -17.95 -12.59
N GLN A 439 14.96 -19.07 -12.66
CA GLN A 439 15.51 -20.38 -12.26
C GLN A 439 16.75 -20.77 -13.08
N SER A 440 16.69 -20.54 -14.40
CA SER A 440 17.83 -20.79 -15.30
C SER A 440 19.00 -19.86 -14.97
N TYR A 441 18.72 -18.57 -14.79
CA TYR A 441 19.71 -17.56 -14.42
C TYR A 441 20.44 -17.92 -13.13
N VAL A 442 19.69 -18.29 -12.09
CA VAL A 442 20.24 -18.67 -10.79
C VAL A 442 21.13 -19.90 -10.93
N THR A 443 20.70 -20.91 -11.69
CA THR A 443 21.48 -22.13 -11.92
C THR A 443 22.81 -21.83 -12.61
N GLU A 444 22.81 -20.94 -13.61
CA GLU A 444 24.00 -20.57 -14.38
C GLU A 444 24.96 -19.64 -13.64
N ASN A 445 24.44 -18.67 -12.88
CA ASN A 445 25.23 -17.52 -12.42
C ASN A 445 25.49 -17.53 -10.91
N LYS A 446 24.80 -18.37 -10.11
CA LYS A 446 24.93 -18.35 -8.65
C LYS A 446 26.38 -18.51 -8.18
N PHE A 447 27.13 -19.46 -8.73
CA PHE A 447 28.54 -19.65 -8.35
C PHE A 447 29.40 -18.41 -8.58
N TYR A 448 29.21 -17.73 -9.72
CA TYR A 448 29.94 -16.50 -10.01
C TYR A 448 29.50 -15.36 -9.08
N ILE A 449 28.19 -15.18 -8.86
CA ILE A 449 27.65 -14.18 -7.93
C ILE A 449 28.21 -14.41 -6.53
N ASP A 450 28.21 -15.65 -6.04
CA ASP A 450 28.72 -15.99 -4.71
C ASP A 450 30.22 -15.66 -4.54
N SER A 451 30.98 -15.62 -5.65
CA SER A 451 32.40 -15.24 -5.67
C SER A 451 32.67 -13.72 -5.63
N LEU A 452 31.66 -12.89 -5.89
CA LEU A 452 31.78 -11.43 -5.84
C LEU A 452 31.90 -10.93 -4.40
N THR A 453 32.36 -9.68 -4.24
CA THR A 453 32.34 -9.01 -2.93
C THR A 453 30.89 -8.84 -2.46
N LYS A 454 30.69 -8.79 -1.13
CA LYS A 454 29.36 -8.63 -0.55
C LYS A 454 28.67 -7.35 -1.04
N GLU A 455 29.42 -6.28 -1.32
CA GLU A 455 28.90 -5.02 -1.82
C GLU A 455 28.41 -5.11 -3.28
N ASP A 456 29.09 -5.93 -4.10
CA ASP A 456 28.81 -6.02 -5.53
C ASP A 456 27.69 -7.02 -5.86
N LYS A 457 27.53 -8.09 -5.08
CA LYS A 457 26.62 -9.21 -5.36
C LYS A 457 25.21 -8.80 -5.78
N LYS A 458 24.56 -7.96 -4.98
CA LYS A 458 23.17 -7.57 -5.23
C LYS A 458 23.05 -6.66 -6.46
N PHE A 459 23.90 -5.65 -6.57
CA PHE A 459 23.87 -4.72 -7.69
C PHE A 459 24.22 -5.42 -9.00
N PHE A 460 25.25 -6.28 -8.98
CA PHE A 460 25.62 -7.13 -10.10
C PHE A 460 24.46 -8.03 -10.53
N ALA A 461 23.86 -8.79 -9.61
CA ALA A 461 22.82 -9.74 -9.92
C ALA A 461 21.59 -9.09 -10.57
N LYS A 462 21.18 -7.90 -10.11
CA LYS A 462 20.07 -7.16 -10.73
C LYS A 462 20.39 -6.69 -12.14
N GLY A 463 21.57 -6.11 -12.35
CA GLY A 463 21.98 -5.61 -13.66
C GLY A 463 22.21 -6.75 -14.66
N ASP A 464 22.91 -7.80 -14.26
CA ASP A 464 23.17 -8.97 -15.11
C ASP A 464 21.88 -9.71 -15.45
N PHE A 465 20.97 -9.88 -14.47
CA PHE A 465 19.67 -10.48 -14.72
C PHE A 465 18.81 -9.65 -15.69
N LEU A 466 18.85 -8.32 -15.63
CA LEU A 466 18.13 -7.46 -16.58
C LEU A 466 18.51 -7.81 -18.04
N PHE A 467 19.82 -7.90 -18.33
CA PHE A 467 20.30 -8.23 -19.67
C PHE A 467 20.02 -9.68 -20.04
N TYR A 468 20.22 -10.61 -19.11
CA TYR A 468 19.90 -12.02 -19.29
C TYR A 468 18.42 -12.24 -19.63
N LYS A 469 17.52 -11.61 -18.87
CA LYS A 469 16.08 -11.63 -19.10
C LYS A 469 15.73 -11.03 -20.46
N GLY A 470 16.32 -9.87 -20.78
CA GLY A 470 16.16 -9.22 -22.08
C GLY A 470 16.50 -10.15 -23.25
N GLU A 471 17.64 -10.82 -23.19
CA GLU A 471 18.07 -11.82 -24.17
C GLU A 471 17.07 -13.00 -24.26
N MET A 472 16.81 -13.66 -23.14
CA MET A 472 16.04 -14.89 -23.10
C MET A 472 14.57 -14.69 -23.51
N ILE A 473 13.96 -13.58 -23.11
CA ILE A 473 12.59 -13.26 -23.50
C ILE A 473 12.53 -12.82 -24.95
N THR A 474 13.48 -12.01 -25.43
CA THR A 474 13.50 -11.59 -26.85
C THR A 474 13.64 -12.79 -27.79
N ASN A 475 14.43 -13.80 -27.42
CA ASN A 475 14.53 -15.06 -28.17
C ASN A 475 13.17 -15.78 -28.32
N LYS A 476 12.28 -15.65 -27.33
CA LYS A 476 10.95 -16.25 -27.31
C LYS A 476 9.87 -15.39 -27.97
N LEU A 477 10.17 -14.14 -28.33
CA LEU A 477 9.25 -13.32 -29.12
C LEU A 477 9.13 -13.85 -30.55
N CYS A 478 8.00 -13.60 -31.19
CA CYS A 478 7.87 -13.83 -32.63
C CYS A 478 8.88 -12.99 -33.42
N ASP A 479 9.21 -13.41 -34.64
CA ASP A 479 10.23 -12.71 -35.42
C ASP A 479 9.79 -11.30 -35.84
N PHE A 480 10.71 -10.35 -35.67
CA PHE A 480 10.58 -8.95 -36.10
C PHE A 480 11.95 -8.42 -36.53
N PRO A 481 12.03 -7.37 -37.37
CA PRO A 481 13.27 -6.94 -38.03
C PRO A 481 14.44 -6.67 -37.07
N GLU A 482 14.17 -6.06 -35.92
CA GLU A 482 15.18 -5.62 -34.94
C GLU A 482 15.55 -6.72 -33.93
N LYS A 483 14.88 -7.89 -33.96
CA LYS A 483 14.99 -8.93 -32.92
C LYS A 483 16.43 -9.35 -32.65
N GLN A 484 17.18 -9.67 -33.70
CA GLN A 484 18.56 -10.13 -33.61
C GLN A 484 19.51 -9.02 -33.12
N GLU A 485 19.21 -7.77 -33.47
CA GLU A 485 19.99 -6.62 -33.01
C GLU A 485 19.81 -6.42 -31.50
N ILE A 486 18.58 -6.46 -30.99
CA ILE A 486 18.28 -6.35 -29.55
C ILE A 486 18.97 -7.47 -28.78
N ILE A 487 18.87 -8.72 -29.25
CA ILE A 487 19.56 -9.88 -28.64
C ILE A 487 21.07 -9.65 -28.59
N LYS A 488 21.66 -9.17 -29.70
CA LYS A 488 23.11 -8.88 -29.77
C LYS A 488 23.52 -7.77 -28.79
N LYS A 489 22.74 -6.69 -28.70
CA LYS A 489 22.98 -5.59 -27.75
C LYS A 489 22.89 -6.09 -26.31
N MET A 490 21.86 -6.87 -25.96
CA MET A 490 21.72 -7.45 -24.61
C MET A 490 22.90 -8.35 -24.23
N LYS A 491 23.35 -9.21 -25.16
CA LYS A 491 24.57 -10.03 -24.97
C LYS A 491 25.82 -9.19 -24.78
N SER A 492 26.00 -8.13 -25.57
CA SER A 492 27.13 -7.21 -25.45
C SER A 492 27.13 -6.54 -24.08
N HIS A 493 26.00 -5.94 -23.69
CA HIS A 493 25.84 -5.29 -22.39
C HIS A 493 26.08 -6.24 -21.23
N ARG A 494 25.59 -7.48 -21.32
CA ARG A 494 25.85 -8.50 -20.29
C ARG A 494 27.34 -8.81 -20.16
N LYS A 495 28.05 -8.95 -21.29
CA LYS A 495 29.49 -9.21 -21.31
C LYS A 495 30.28 -8.02 -20.76
N GLU A 496 29.95 -6.81 -21.20
CA GLU A 496 30.54 -5.56 -20.72
C GLU A 496 30.26 -5.36 -19.23
N TRP A 497 29.06 -5.73 -18.77
CA TRP A 497 28.68 -5.69 -17.37
C TRP A 497 29.60 -6.57 -16.54
N LYS A 498 29.74 -7.85 -16.91
CA LYS A 498 30.63 -8.79 -16.24
C LYS A 498 32.09 -8.31 -16.24
N GLN A 499 32.59 -7.88 -17.39
CA GLN A 499 33.95 -7.35 -17.52
C GLN A 499 34.18 -6.10 -16.67
N GLY A 500 33.17 -5.23 -16.54
CA GLY A 500 33.24 -4.01 -15.72
C GLY A 500 33.44 -4.30 -14.23
N PHE A 501 32.88 -5.39 -13.72
CA PHE A 501 33.13 -5.87 -12.35
C PHE A 501 34.47 -6.62 -12.24
N ASP A 502 34.77 -7.54 -13.16
CA ASP A 502 36.03 -8.31 -13.16
C ASP A 502 37.27 -7.39 -13.22
N SER A 503 37.20 -6.34 -14.03
CA SER A 503 38.29 -5.35 -14.17
C SER A 503 38.28 -4.27 -13.09
N GLY A 504 37.20 -4.14 -12.32
CA GLY A 504 36.99 -3.04 -11.38
C GLY A 504 36.69 -1.68 -12.02
N ASN A 505 36.50 -1.61 -13.35
CA ASN A 505 36.23 -0.36 -14.08
C ASN A 505 34.95 0.35 -13.58
N PHE A 506 33.93 -0.40 -13.16
CA PHE A 506 32.68 0.17 -12.64
C PHE A 506 32.79 0.78 -11.24
N LYS A 507 33.97 0.73 -10.60
CA LYS A 507 34.25 1.60 -9.45
C LYS A 507 34.28 3.08 -9.84
N SER A 508 34.54 3.39 -11.12
CA SER A 508 34.38 4.75 -11.66
C SER A 508 32.92 5.06 -11.95
N LYS A 509 32.36 6.04 -11.23
CA LYS A 509 30.98 6.51 -11.44
C LYS A 509 30.73 7.02 -12.86
N GLU A 510 31.75 7.60 -13.50
CA GLU A 510 31.63 8.13 -14.87
C GLU A 510 31.47 6.99 -15.88
N ILE A 511 32.34 5.98 -15.81
CA ILE A 511 32.29 4.81 -16.70
C ILE A 511 30.99 4.04 -16.49
N LEU A 512 30.61 3.79 -15.24
CA LEU A 512 29.35 3.14 -14.91
C LEU A 512 28.16 3.95 -15.42
N GLY A 513 28.17 5.28 -15.25
CA GLY A 513 27.10 6.16 -15.73
C GLY A 513 26.94 6.16 -17.24
N GLN A 514 28.05 6.16 -17.99
CA GLN A 514 28.04 6.04 -19.45
C GLN A 514 27.45 4.69 -19.89
N PHE A 515 27.91 3.59 -19.27
CA PHE A 515 27.37 2.25 -19.53
C PHE A 515 25.86 2.19 -19.24
N LEU A 516 25.43 2.65 -18.06
CA LEU A 516 24.02 2.63 -17.66
C LEU A 516 23.14 3.46 -18.59
N THR A 517 23.66 4.57 -19.13
CA THR A 517 22.95 5.38 -20.12
C THR A 517 22.67 4.59 -21.39
N GLU A 518 23.66 3.87 -21.91
CA GLU A 518 23.51 3.08 -23.14
C GLU A 518 22.66 1.82 -22.93
N ALA A 519 22.88 1.14 -21.80
CA ALA A 519 22.04 0.03 -21.35
C ALA A 519 20.58 0.45 -21.21
N THR A 520 20.31 1.66 -20.69
CA THR A 520 18.94 2.19 -20.55
C THR A 520 18.29 2.38 -21.92
N LYS A 521 19.00 2.92 -22.93
CA LYS A 521 18.46 3.04 -24.29
C LYS A 521 18.07 1.67 -24.87
N THR A 522 18.95 0.69 -24.72
CA THR A 522 18.71 -0.67 -25.19
C THR A 522 17.53 -1.32 -24.45
N ASN A 523 17.41 -1.09 -23.14
CA ASN A 523 16.27 -1.57 -22.36
C ASN A 523 14.95 -0.92 -22.79
N LEU A 524 14.95 0.37 -23.17
CA LEU A 524 13.77 1.03 -23.73
C LEU A 524 13.36 0.45 -25.08
N GLU A 525 14.32 0.13 -25.96
CA GLU A 525 14.06 -0.58 -27.22
C GLU A 525 13.43 -1.95 -26.95
N TYR A 526 13.99 -2.70 -26.00
CA TYR A 526 13.46 -3.99 -25.56
C TYR A 526 12.04 -3.89 -25.01
N ILE A 527 11.75 -2.97 -24.09
CA ILE A 527 10.41 -2.77 -23.53
C ILE A 527 9.40 -2.46 -24.64
N LYS A 528 9.73 -1.55 -25.56
CA LYS A 528 8.88 -1.26 -26.73
C LYS A 528 8.64 -2.49 -27.59
N SER A 529 9.66 -3.34 -27.76
CA SER A 529 9.52 -4.58 -28.51
C SER A 529 8.55 -5.57 -27.83
N LEU A 530 8.53 -5.63 -26.49
CA LEU A 530 7.59 -6.45 -25.73
C LEU A 530 6.15 -5.95 -25.84
N GLU A 531 5.94 -4.64 -25.94
CA GLU A 531 4.61 -4.05 -26.07
C GLU A 531 3.98 -4.33 -27.44
N VAL A 532 4.81 -4.42 -28.49
CA VAL A 532 4.35 -4.57 -29.88
C VAL A 532 4.34 -6.03 -30.34
N ASN A 533 5.24 -6.86 -29.82
CA ASN A 533 5.42 -8.24 -30.28
C ASN A 533 4.98 -9.27 -29.24
N LYS A 534 4.39 -10.37 -29.71
CA LYS A 534 3.90 -11.45 -28.84
C LYS A 534 5.01 -12.45 -28.54
N ILE A 535 4.98 -13.04 -27.34
CA ILE A 535 5.72 -14.26 -27.04
C ILE A 535 5.13 -15.36 -27.92
N CYS A 536 5.95 -15.90 -28.81
CA CYS A 536 5.56 -17.00 -29.67
C CYS A 536 5.33 -18.22 -28.78
N ARG A 537 4.10 -18.74 -28.73
CA ARG A 537 3.83 -20.00 -28.02
C ARG A 537 4.75 -21.06 -28.65
N PRO A 538 5.46 -21.88 -27.85
CA PRO A 538 6.04 -23.08 -28.41
C PRO A 538 4.89 -23.84 -29.09
N MET A 539 5.07 -24.22 -30.36
CA MET A 539 4.18 -25.20 -30.96
C MET A 539 4.21 -26.43 -30.03
N LEU A 540 3.05 -26.75 -29.46
CA LEU A 540 2.86 -27.94 -28.62
C LEU A 540 3.21 -29.20 -29.40
#